data_AF-A0A9P6X5J9-F1
#
_entry.id   AF-A0A9P6X5J9-F1
#
_cell.length_a   1.000
_cell.length_b   1.000
_cell.length_c   1.000
_cell.angle_alpha   90.00
_cell.angle_beta   90.00
_cell.angle_gamma   90.00
#
_symmetry.space_group_name_H-M   'P 1'
#
loop_
_entity.id
_entity.type
_entity.pdbx_description
1 polymer ?
#
loop_
_entity_poly.entity_id
_entity_poly.type
_entity_poly.pdbx_seq_one_letter_code
_entity_poly.pdbx_strand_id
1 'polypeptide(L)'
;MLKRITEVDWNEGLYAIQVAQLEMQSVTSKLTERKWKIIEIVKNSGQLDLTLDIKTLQQHFDSFLSSLQDCYVYAYNNKEMDTYWFYLKFYTDSHIGSGEPMRSKRQSGFLVYYPETAYLLVHSSWAKDMHAYVSEAILNAFSADKLVIQRVAAAHIQDLTKQIMNKRSLGVFSQLRNNQTDANPLDIRQKRPKGFEDTYVSPGEKRRRIVPVDIEEMKARYEAINNYFGPDEIISYRSLDIEASTMLDDNFELAEDMEVDDENEENNVQIDMNLKGTNVVEGLRQMVLAGTIQSPLPPWLENVAASVASKIYINKDGVSKEEYEEDSDNEKYTIEKIKVALAPFNTASKSSRLFLNHITTDASRKINPTIKIATDVLTDPTASSRINVVYRDGQKLSLEADKLKINNLIQVVNKHAKKLEEVEQASNW
;
A
#
# COMPACT_ATOMS: atom_id res chain seq x y z
N MET A 1 9.19 36.33 25.60
CA MET A 1 8.98 36.38 24.13
C MET A 1 7.57 35.95 23.76
N LEU A 2 7.12 34.72 24.06
CA LEU A 2 5.74 34.26 23.80
C LEU A 2 4.65 35.20 24.33
N LYS A 3 4.78 35.71 25.56
CA LYS A 3 3.83 36.70 26.11
C LYS A 3 3.74 37.99 25.29
N ARG A 4 4.87 38.49 24.77
CA ARG A 4 4.89 39.69 23.91
C ARG A 4 4.16 39.40 22.58
N ILE A 5 4.40 38.24 22.00
CA ILE A 5 3.73 37.77 20.78
C ILE A 5 2.21 37.71 21.01
N THR A 6 1.73 37.11 22.10
CA THR A 6 0.30 36.91 22.35
C THR A 6 -0.41 38.15 22.92
N GLU A 7 0.28 39.02 23.65
CA GLU A 7 -0.33 40.16 24.36
C GLU A 7 -0.12 41.51 23.64
N VAL A 8 0.91 41.64 22.79
CA VAL A 8 1.29 42.91 22.15
C VAL A 8 1.21 42.84 20.64
N ASP A 9 1.86 41.85 20.02
CA ASP A 9 2.00 41.80 18.56
C ASP A 9 0.77 41.17 17.87
N TRP A 10 0.10 40.20 18.53
CA TRP A 10 -1.08 39.48 18.03
C TRP A 10 -2.13 39.26 19.13
N ASN A 11 -2.62 40.36 19.69
CA ASN A 11 -3.66 40.38 20.73
C ASN A 11 -5.02 39.78 20.25
N GLU A 12 -5.33 39.87 18.96
CA GLU A 12 -6.52 39.29 18.34
C GLU A 12 -6.35 37.81 17.93
N GLY A 13 -5.19 37.23 18.23
CA GLY A 13 -4.81 35.88 17.81
C GLY A 13 -3.97 35.86 16.55
N LEU A 14 -3.49 34.67 16.19
CA LEU A 14 -2.63 34.46 15.03
C LEU A 14 -3.46 34.22 13.77
N TYR A 15 -3.04 34.84 12.66
CA TYR A 15 -3.62 34.58 11.34
C TYR A 15 -3.32 33.15 10.87
N ALA A 16 -4.18 32.61 9.99
CA ALA A 16 -4.04 31.26 9.45
C ALA A 16 -2.65 30.99 8.84
N ILE A 17 -2.09 31.97 8.12
CA ILE A 17 -0.74 31.87 7.54
C ILE A 17 0.36 31.74 8.61
N GLN A 18 0.23 32.46 9.72
CA GLN A 18 1.22 32.43 10.81
C GLN A 18 1.15 31.11 11.56
N VAL A 19 -0.07 30.62 11.81
CA VAL A 19 -0.29 29.29 12.38
C VAL A 19 0.31 28.21 11.47
N ALA A 20 0.05 28.27 10.16
CA ALA A 20 0.61 27.33 9.19
C ALA A 20 2.15 27.36 9.19
N GLN A 21 2.77 28.54 9.21
CA GLN A 21 4.22 28.68 9.26
C GLN A 21 4.83 28.10 10.55
N LEU A 22 4.23 28.38 11.70
CA LEU A 22 4.69 27.86 13.00
C LEU A 22 4.53 26.34 13.08
N GLU A 23 3.39 25.80 12.64
CA GLU A 23 3.17 24.36 12.62
C GLU A 23 4.12 23.68 11.64
N MET A 24 4.33 24.25 10.44
CA MET A 24 5.29 23.72 9.46
C MET A 24 6.71 23.70 10.02
N GLN A 25 7.18 24.79 10.65
CA GLN A 25 8.49 24.83 11.32
C GLN A 25 8.59 23.82 12.47
N SER A 26 7.50 23.59 13.20
CA SER A 26 7.45 22.56 14.25
C SER A 26 7.57 21.15 13.67
N VAL A 27 6.99 20.89 12.50
CA VAL A 27 7.11 19.59 11.83
C VAL A 27 8.51 19.39 11.25
N THR A 28 9.06 20.40 10.57
CA THR A 28 10.39 20.30 9.94
C THR A 28 11.51 20.24 10.98
N SER A 29 11.37 20.86 12.16
CA SER A 29 12.36 20.73 13.23
C SER A 29 12.35 19.36 13.92
N LYS A 30 11.27 18.58 13.80
CA LYS A 30 11.07 17.28 14.48
C LYS A 30 10.78 16.13 13.49
N LEU A 31 11.48 16.16 12.36
CA LEU A 31 11.35 15.19 11.27
C LEU A 31 11.58 13.73 11.71
N THR A 32 12.44 13.48 12.69
CA THR A 32 12.87 12.15 13.13
C THR A 32 11.91 11.47 14.12
N GLU A 33 11.07 12.23 14.82
CA GLU A 33 10.16 11.71 15.84
C GLU A 33 8.80 11.28 15.27
N ARG A 34 8.47 11.72 14.05
CA ARG A 34 7.14 11.54 13.45
C ARG A 34 7.10 10.36 12.48
N LYS A 35 6.00 9.60 12.54
CA LYS A 35 5.71 8.49 11.63
C LYS A 35 5.03 9.03 10.37
N TRP A 36 5.59 8.72 9.21
CA TRP A 36 5.05 9.07 7.89
C TRP A 36 4.53 7.81 7.19
N LYS A 37 3.49 7.96 6.39
CA LYS A 37 3.03 6.95 5.43
C LYS A 37 3.34 7.42 4.02
N ILE A 38 3.68 6.49 3.12
CA ILE A 38 3.86 6.77 1.69
C ILE A 38 2.52 6.54 1.01
N ILE A 39 2.18 7.43 0.09
CA ILE A 39 1.09 7.26 -0.86
C ILE A 39 1.70 7.24 -2.25
N GLU A 40 1.46 6.17 -2.98
CA GLU A 40 1.77 6.06 -4.40
C GLU A 40 0.55 6.48 -5.21
N ILE A 41 0.78 7.41 -6.14
CA ILE A 41 -0.21 7.92 -7.07
C ILE A 41 -0.18 7.02 -8.31
N VAL A 42 -1.29 6.34 -8.61
CA VAL A 42 -1.38 5.36 -9.69
C VAL A 42 -2.35 5.83 -10.75
N LYS A 43 -1.95 5.64 -12.01
CA LYS A 43 -2.80 5.83 -13.18
C LYS A 43 -2.80 4.56 -14.01
N ASN A 44 -3.99 4.02 -14.27
CA ASN A 44 -4.18 2.76 -15.00
C ASN A 44 -3.95 2.97 -16.50
N SER A 45 -4.26 4.15 -17.03
CA SER A 45 -4.04 4.48 -18.44
C SER A 45 -3.68 5.95 -18.65
N GLY A 46 -2.63 6.21 -19.43
CA GLY A 46 -2.14 7.56 -19.73
C GLY A 46 -0.93 7.97 -18.89
N GLN A 47 -0.63 9.28 -18.86
CA GLN A 47 0.50 9.85 -18.12
C GLN A 47 0.03 10.64 -16.90
N LEU A 48 0.79 10.57 -15.81
CA LEU A 48 0.60 11.37 -14.60
C LEU A 48 1.21 12.76 -14.78
N ASP A 49 0.57 13.79 -14.22
CA ASP A 49 1.06 15.17 -14.27
C ASP A 49 2.04 15.43 -13.11
N LEU A 50 3.27 14.91 -13.23
CA LEU A 50 4.28 14.95 -12.15
C LEU A 50 5.15 16.22 -12.15
N THR A 51 5.13 17.00 -13.24
CA THR A 51 6.00 18.17 -13.45
C THR A 51 5.35 19.49 -13.04
N LEU A 52 4.35 19.44 -12.18
CA LEU A 52 3.62 20.63 -11.73
C LEU A 52 4.47 21.45 -10.75
N ASP A 53 4.46 22.78 -10.91
CA ASP A 53 5.09 23.70 -9.98
C ASP A 53 4.31 23.77 -8.66
N ILE A 54 4.97 24.13 -7.57
CA ILE A 54 4.36 24.22 -6.23
C ILE A 54 3.15 25.16 -6.21
N LYS A 55 3.20 26.26 -6.99
CA LYS A 55 2.11 27.24 -7.05
C LYS A 55 0.89 26.70 -7.78
N THR A 56 1.10 25.96 -8.87
CA THR A 56 -0.01 25.34 -9.62
C THR A 56 -0.66 24.23 -8.81
N LEU A 57 0.15 23.40 -8.14
CA LEU A 57 -0.38 22.40 -7.19
C LEU A 57 -1.17 23.05 -6.04
N GLN A 58 -0.65 24.14 -5.45
CA GLN A 58 -1.37 24.87 -4.41
C GLN A 58 -2.72 25.40 -4.92
N GLN A 59 -2.75 25.98 -6.12
CA GLN A 59 -3.99 26.47 -6.74
C GLN A 59 -4.98 25.34 -7.04
N HIS A 60 -4.51 24.18 -7.50
CA HIS A 60 -5.36 23.01 -7.72
C HIS A 60 -5.99 22.53 -6.41
N PHE A 61 -5.19 22.39 -5.35
CA PHE A 61 -5.72 22.02 -4.03
C PHE A 61 -6.70 23.05 -3.48
N ASP A 62 -6.34 24.34 -3.55
CA ASP A 62 -7.17 25.42 -3.01
C ASP A 62 -8.51 25.52 -3.76
N SER A 63 -8.50 25.51 -5.09
CA SER A 63 -9.71 25.58 -5.92
C SER A 63 -10.63 24.37 -5.75
N PHE A 64 -10.08 23.16 -5.63
CA PHE A 64 -10.87 21.95 -5.43
C PHE A 64 -11.44 21.88 -4.01
N LEU A 65 -10.59 22.07 -2.99
CA LEU A 65 -11.00 21.90 -1.59
C LEU A 65 -11.93 23.02 -1.12
N SER A 66 -11.70 24.26 -1.54
CA SER A 66 -12.59 25.40 -1.20
C SER A 66 -14.01 25.23 -1.74
N SER A 67 -14.20 24.44 -2.80
CA SER A 67 -15.54 24.12 -3.31
C SER A 67 -16.34 23.16 -2.40
N LEU A 68 -15.65 22.42 -1.53
CA LEU A 68 -16.22 21.39 -0.68
C LEU A 68 -16.28 21.82 0.80
N GLN A 69 -15.22 22.45 1.31
CA GLN A 69 -15.13 22.90 2.70
C GLN A 69 -14.31 24.19 2.83
N ASP A 70 -14.60 24.95 3.89
CA ASP A 70 -13.73 26.04 4.30
C ASP A 70 -12.38 25.49 4.74
N CYS A 71 -11.38 25.72 3.90
CA CYS A 71 -10.04 25.24 4.12
C CYS A 71 -9.00 26.34 3.87
N TYR A 72 -7.84 26.16 4.50
CA TYR A 72 -6.66 26.95 4.21
C TYR A 72 -5.54 26.03 3.75
N VAL A 73 -5.02 26.30 2.54
CA VAL A 73 -3.90 25.56 1.94
C VAL A 73 -2.66 26.44 1.93
N TYR A 74 -1.61 25.99 2.63
CA TYR A 74 -0.31 26.65 2.63
C TYR A 74 0.75 25.73 2.03
N ALA A 75 1.48 26.22 1.02
CA ALA A 75 2.56 25.49 0.38
C ALA A 75 3.93 26.08 0.75
N TYR A 76 4.91 25.21 0.96
CA TYR A 76 6.29 25.55 1.31
C TYR A 76 7.27 24.64 0.55
N ASN A 77 8.26 25.24 -0.13
CA ASN A 77 9.32 24.47 -0.78
C ASN A 77 10.51 24.29 0.18
N ASN A 78 10.81 23.05 0.53
CA ASN A 78 12.00 22.70 1.28
C ASN A 78 13.17 22.42 0.34
N LYS A 79 14.06 23.41 0.18
CA LYS A 79 15.23 23.34 -0.70
C LYS A 79 16.27 22.31 -0.27
N GLU A 80 16.34 21.94 1.01
CA GLU A 80 17.33 20.98 1.49
C GLU A 80 17.02 19.54 1.06
N MET A 81 15.72 19.22 0.98
CA MET A 81 15.24 17.89 0.61
C MET A 81 14.69 17.83 -0.81
N ASP A 82 14.62 18.96 -1.51
CA ASP A 82 13.96 19.12 -2.80
C ASP A 82 12.52 18.59 -2.79
N THR A 83 11.71 19.08 -1.84
CA THR A 83 10.34 18.60 -1.60
C THR A 83 9.35 19.75 -1.47
N TYR A 84 8.11 19.52 -1.91
CA TYR A 84 7.01 20.46 -1.76
C TYR A 84 6.12 20.04 -0.60
N TRP A 85 6.00 20.91 0.39
CA TRP A 85 5.25 20.66 1.61
C TRP A 85 3.93 21.41 1.54
N PHE A 86 2.83 20.72 1.81
CA PHE A 86 1.51 21.31 1.87
C PHE A 86 0.93 21.12 3.27
N TYR A 87 0.48 22.22 3.83
CA TYR A 87 -0.29 22.27 5.07
C TYR A 87 -1.74 22.55 4.72
N LEU A 88 -2.61 21.67 5.19
CA LEU A 88 -4.05 21.71 4.94
C LEU A 88 -4.75 21.87 6.27
N LYS A 89 -5.56 22.91 6.42
CA LYS A 89 -6.36 23.14 7.62
C LYS A 89 -7.81 23.28 7.25
N PHE A 90 -8.66 22.47 7.86
CA PHE A 90 -10.10 22.51 7.65
C PHE A 90 -10.78 23.20 8.83
N TYR A 91 -11.77 24.03 8.53
CA TYR A 91 -12.56 24.73 9.52
C TYR A 91 -13.95 24.12 9.54
N THR A 92 -14.39 23.74 10.73
CA THR A 92 -15.78 23.32 10.93
C THR A 92 -16.60 24.57 11.21
N ASP A 93 -17.68 24.74 10.45
CA ASP A 93 -18.57 25.88 10.50
C ASP A 93 -19.39 25.87 11.79
N SER A 94 -18.74 26.25 12.88
CA SER A 94 -19.44 26.76 14.04
C SER A 94 -19.04 28.23 14.19
N HIS A 95 -19.88 29.09 13.62
CA HIS A 95 -19.93 30.55 13.82
C HIS A 95 -19.27 31.44 12.75
N ILE A 96 -19.50 31.19 11.46
CA ILE A 96 -19.36 32.26 10.45
C ILE A 96 -20.45 33.31 10.71
N GLY A 97 -20.13 34.35 11.50
CA GLY A 97 -21.01 35.51 11.72
C GLY A 97 -21.04 36.10 13.14
N SER A 98 -20.44 35.47 14.15
CA SER A 98 -20.50 35.97 15.54
C SER A 98 -19.35 36.93 15.93
N GLY A 99 -18.35 37.12 15.07
CA GLY A 99 -17.13 37.87 15.41
C GLY A 99 -16.26 37.18 16.48
N GLU A 100 -16.60 35.96 16.89
CA GLU A 100 -15.77 35.14 17.75
C GLU A 100 -14.65 34.46 16.94
N PRO A 101 -13.45 34.27 17.53
CA PRO A 101 -12.37 33.55 16.86
C PRO A 101 -12.81 32.12 16.55
N MET A 102 -12.68 31.72 15.28
CA MET A 102 -13.03 30.37 14.81
C MET A 102 -12.35 29.31 15.69
N ARG A 103 -13.17 28.51 16.39
CA ARG A 103 -12.66 27.39 17.20
C ARG A 103 -12.44 26.19 16.30
N SER A 104 -11.23 26.04 15.76
CA SER A 104 -10.90 24.83 15.00
C SER A 104 -10.76 23.64 15.94
N LYS A 105 -11.59 22.59 15.77
CA LYS A 105 -11.13 21.23 16.11
C LYS A 105 -9.88 20.95 15.25
N ARG A 106 -8.86 20.30 15.83
CA ARG A 106 -7.57 20.04 15.17
C ARG A 106 -7.73 19.06 13.99
N GLN A 107 -8.18 19.55 12.84
CA GLN A 107 -8.11 18.85 11.57
C GLN A 107 -7.10 19.59 10.69
N SER A 108 -5.83 19.42 11.04
CA SER A 108 -4.72 19.85 10.19
C SER A 108 -3.95 18.66 9.66
N GLY A 109 -3.57 18.76 8.39
CA GLY A 109 -2.91 17.74 7.61
C GLY A 109 -1.61 18.24 7.01
N PHE A 110 -0.66 17.32 6.84
CA PHE A 110 0.60 17.58 6.17
C PHE A 110 0.78 16.58 5.02
N LEU A 111 1.01 17.11 3.82
CA LEU A 111 1.44 16.36 2.66
C LEU A 111 2.85 16.80 2.27
N VAL A 112 3.70 15.86 1.89
CA VAL A 112 5.02 16.15 1.32
C VAL A 112 5.12 15.46 -0.02
N TYR A 113 5.28 16.25 -1.08
CA TYR A 113 5.43 15.77 -2.44
C TYR A 113 6.89 15.82 -2.86
N TYR A 114 7.34 14.74 -3.52
CA TYR A 114 8.64 14.66 -4.18
C TYR A 114 8.43 14.96 -5.67
N PRO A 115 8.89 16.13 -6.16
CA PRO A 115 8.72 16.54 -7.55
C PRO A 115 9.20 15.46 -8.52
N GLU A 116 8.52 15.33 -9.67
CA GLU A 116 8.81 14.34 -10.72
C GLU A 116 8.63 12.87 -10.31
N THR A 117 8.15 12.59 -9.10
CA THR A 117 7.86 11.23 -8.63
C THR A 117 6.38 11.03 -8.41
N ALA A 118 5.92 9.78 -8.48
CA ALA A 118 4.53 9.42 -8.17
C ALA A 118 4.26 9.25 -6.67
N TYR A 119 5.14 9.77 -5.79
CA TYR A 119 5.07 9.50 -4.35
C TYR A 119 4.81 10.76 -3.52
N LEU A 120 3.91 10.60 -2.56
CA LEU A 120 3.58 11.58 -1.53
C LEU A 120 3.83 10.97 -0.15
N LEU A 121 4.21 11.78 0.83
CA LEU A 121 4.17 11.40 2.23
C LEU A 121 3.02 12.09 2.93
N VAL A 122 2.36 11.35 3.79
CA VAL A 122 1.30 11.85 4.66
C VAL A 122 1.64 11.55 6.10
N HIS A 123 1.36 12.50 6.98
CA HIS A 123 1.55 12.29 8.40
C HIS A 123 0.65 11.14 8.89
N SER A 124 1.22 10.15 9.59
CA SER A 124 0.51 8.90 9.94
C SER A 124 -0.78 9.09 10.73
N SER A 125 -0.85 10.09 11.61
CA SER A 125 -2.08 10.39 12.37
C SER A 125 -3.20 10.89 11.47
N TRP A 126 -2.84 11.54 10.36
CA TRP A 126 -3.80 12.11 9.42
C TRP A 126 -4.12 11.15 8.28
N ALA A 127 -3.23 10.19 7.99
CA ALA A 127 -3.47 9.16 6.98
C ALA A 127 -4.59 8.16 7.36
N LYS A 128 -4.87 7.97 8.66
CA LYS A 128 -6.01 7.15 9.12
C LYS A 128 -7.35 7.89 8.97
N ASP A 129 -7.31 9.20 9.17
CA ASP A 129 -8.47 10.08 9.15
C ASP A 129 -8.49 10.91 7.86
N MET A 130 -7.82 10.45 6.80
CA MET A 130 -7.70 11.22 5.56
C MET A 130 -9.06 11.24 4.91
N HIS A 131 -9.71 12.41 4.95
CA HIS A 131 -11.04 12.55 4.41
C HIS A 131 -11.05 12.28 2.90
N ALA A 132 -12.09 11.61 2.40
CA ALA A 132 -12.24 11.24 0.99
C ALA A 132 -12.04 12.43 0.03
N TYR A 133 -12.50 13.62 0.42
CA TYR A 133 -12.33 14.84 -0.37
C TYR A 133 -10.86 15.26 -0.55
N VAL A 134 -9.97 14.93 0.39
CA VAL A 134 -8.52 15.18 0.24
C VAL A 134 -7.92 14.18 -0.73
N SER A 135 -8.33 12.92 -0.65
CA SER A 135 -7.93 11.87 -1.60
C SER A 135 -8.31 12.26 -3.03
N GLU A 136 -9.56 12.71 -3.23
CA GLU A 136 -10.04 13.18 -4.53
C GLU A 136 -9.31 14.44 -5.00
N ALA A 137 -8.98 15.37 -4.11
CA ALA A 137 -8.20 16.54 -4.45
C ALA A 137 -6.80 16.17 -4.97
N ILE A 138 -6.15 15.17 -4.36
CA ILE A 138 -4.86 14.64 -4.82
C ILE A 138 -5.02 13.96 -6.19
N LEU A 139 -6.04 13.10 -6.35
CA LEU A 139 -6.30 12.43 -7.62
C LEU A 139 -6.54 13.43 -8.75
N ASN A 140 -7.31 14.48 -8.50
CA ASN A 140 -7.59 15.54 -9.46
C ASN A 140 -6.31 16.34 -9.78
N ALA A 141 -5.55 16.76 -8.76
CA ALA A 141 -4.34 17.55 -8.95
C ALA A 141 -3.29 16.87 -9.84
N PHE A 142 -3.18 15.54 -9.78
CA PHE A 142 -2.20 14.74 -10.53
C PHE A 142 -2.78 13.97 -11.73
N SER A 143 -4.07 14.18 -12.05
CA SER A 143 -4.78 13.44 -13.09
C SER A 143 -4.66 11.91 -12.91
N ALA A 144 -4.82 11.42 -11.69
CA ALA A 144 -4.61 10.03 -11.30
C ALA A 144 -5.92 9.26 -11.06
N ASP A 145 -5.84 7.93 -11.08
CA ASP A 145 -7.02 7.06 -10.96
C ASP A 145 -7.18 6.48 -9.54
N LYS A 146 -6.05 6.15 -8.88
CA LYS A 146 -6.06 5.52 -7.55
C LYS A 146 -4.89 6.03 -6.71
N LEU A 147 -5.12 6.13 -5.40
CA LEU A 147 -4.08 6.32 -4.39
C LEU A 147 -3.83 4.99 -3.68
N VAL A 148 -2.57 4.62 -3.51
CA VAL A 148 -2.17 3.41 -2.81
C VAL A 148 -1.35 3.81 -1.59
N ILE A 149 -1.92 3.62 -0.39
CA ILE A 149 -1.22 3.87 0.85
C ILE A 149 -0.30 2.68 1.14
N GLN A 150 0.99 2.93 1.24
CA GLN A 150 1.99 1.92 1.56
C GLN A 150 2.39 1.99 3.03
N ARG A 151 2.48 0.82 3.66
CA ARG A 151 3.14 0.69 4.96
C ARG A 151 4.64 0.89 4.79
N VAL A 152 5.11 1.95 5.41
CA VAL A 152 6.49 2.40 5.32
C VAL A 152 7.35 1.62 6.30
N ALA A 153 8.46 1.10 5.79
CA ALA A 153 9.42 0.35 6.59
C ALA A 153 10.56 1.19 7.18
N ALA A 154 10.81 2.39 6.64
CA ALA A 154 12.04 3.13 6.97
C ALA A 154 12.04 3.73 8.38
N ALA A 155 13.23 3.77 8.98
CA ALA A 155 13.46 4.36 10.30
C ALA A 155 13.36 5.91 10.31
N HIS A 156 13.76 6.56 9.22
CA HIS A 156 13.93 8.01 9.13
C HIS A 156 13.38 8.55 7.80
N ILE A 157 12.94 9.81 7.80
CA ILE A 157 12.42 10.46 6.58
C ILE A 157 13.50 10.66 5.50
N GLN A 158 14.76 10.85 5.89
CA GLN A 158 15.86 10.95 4.92
C GLN A 158 16.09 9.64 4.17
N ASP A 159 15.94 8.52 4.87
CA ASP A 159 16.00 7.19 4.29
C ASP A 159 14.81 6.95 3.35
N LEU A 160 13.63 7.48 3.68
CA LEU A 160 12.46 7.49 2.79
C LEU A 160 12.71 8.29 1.52
N THR A 161 13.28 9.50 1.65
CA THR A 161 13.64 10.31 0.49
C THR A 161 14.60 9.53 -0.43
N LYS A 162 15.65 8.92 0.14
CA LYS A 162 16.58 8.10 -0.64
C LYS A 162 15.89 6.91 -1.30
N GLN A 163 14.93 6.28 -0.61
CA GLN A 163 14.14 5.18 -1.14
C GLN A 163 13.28 5.60 -2.33
N ILE A 164 12.51 6.68 -2.16
CA ILE A 164 11.59 7.21 -3.18
C ILE A 164 12.38 7.62 -4.42
N MET A 165 13.43 8.43 -4.24
CA MET A 165 14.19 8.98 -5.36
C MET A 165 15.00 7.92 -6.11
N ASN A 166 15.45 6.87 -5.42
CA ASN A 166 16.35 5.87 -6.01
C ASN A 166 15.73 4.48 -6.15
N LYS A 167 14.41 4.32 -6.03
CA LYS A 167 13.70 3.02 -5.98
C LYS A 167 14.22 1.99 -6.99
N ARG A 168 14.50 2.43 -8.23
CA ARG A 168 14.96 1.57 -9.34
C ARG A 168 16.42 1.12 -9.22
N SER A 169 17.24 1.79 -8.43
CA SER A 169 18.68 1.56 -8.30
C SER A 169 19.10 1.23 -6.86
N LEU A 170 18.18 0.69 -6.05
CA LEU A 170 18.46 0.20 -4.70
C LEU A 170 18.91 -1.28 -4.74
N GLY A 171 19.48 -1.75 -3.62
CA GLY A 171 20.00 -3.10 -3.49
C GLY A 171 21.22 -3.33 -4.39
N VAL A 172 21.22 -4.42 -5.14
CA VAL A 172 22.32 -4.81 -6.04
C VAL A 172 22.66 -3.72 -7.06
N PHE A 173 21.65 -3.00 -7.55
CA PHE A 173 21.81 -1.93 -8.53
C PHE A 173 22.38 -0.63 -7.94
N SER A 174 22.67 -0.57 -6.64
CA SER A 174 23.34 0.59 -6.02
C SER A 174 24.72 0.84 -6.63
N GLN A 175 25.39 -0.23 -7.07
CA GLN A 175 26.69 -0.18 -7.73
C GLN A 175 26.67 0.67 -8.99
N LEU A 176 25.60 0.56 -9.79
CA LEU A 176 25.42 1.33 -11.01
C LEU A 176 25.23 2.82 -10.68
N ARG A 177 24.39 3.14 -9.70
CA ARG A 177 24.16 4.52 -9.26
C ARG A 177 25.45 5.18 -8.76
N ASN A 178 26.28 4.41 -8.07
CA ASN A 178 27.50 4.89 -7.46
C ASN A 178 28.72 4.84 -8.40
N ASN A 179 28.51 4.53 -9.69
CA ASN A 179 29.57 4.36 -10.70
C ASN A 179 30.69 3.41 -10.25
N GLN A 180 30.31 2.32 -9.56
CA GLN A 180 31.25 1.31 -9.06
C GLN A 180 31.54 0.20 -10.07
N THR A 181 30.66 0.03 -11.07
CA THR A 181 30.81 -1.00 -12.12
C THR A 181 31.68 -0.51 -13.28
N ASP A 182 31.38 0.68 -13.80
CA ASP A 182 32.04 1.24 -14.97
C ASP A 182 32.97 2.37 -14.54
N ALA A 183 34.27 2.07 -14.52
CA ALA A 183 35.27 3.08 -14.31
C ALA A 183 35.38 3.96 -15.56
N ASN A 184 35.56 5.27 -15.38
CA ASN A 184 35.82 6.18 -16.49
C ASN A 184 37.07 5.68 -17.24
N PRO A 185 36.96 5.35 -18.54
CA PRO A 185 38.09 4.81 -19.32
C PRO A 185 39.25 5.81 -19.47
N LEU A 186 39.02 7.09 -19.20
CA LEU A 186 40.05 8.14 -19.22
C LEU A 186 40.70 8.39 -17.84
N ASP A 187 40.21 7.75 -16.78
CA ASP A 187 40.84 7.85 -15.47
C ASP A 187 42.07 6.92 -15.42
N ILE A 188 43.26 7.51 -15.31
CA ILE A 188 44.52 6.76 -15.23
C ILE A 188 44.73 6.21 -13.80
N ARG A 189 43.97 6.71 -12.81
CA ARG A 189 44.05 6.34 -11.39
C ARG A 189 42.86 5.50 -10.93
N GLN A 190 42.38 4.60 -11.78
CA GLN A 190 41.32 3.66 -11.41
C GLN A 190 41.71 2.87 -10.16
N LYS A 191 40.97 3.09 -9.07
CA LYS A 191 41.07 2.26 -7.88
C LYS A 191 40.45 0.91 -8.21
N ARG A 192 41.17 -0.17 -7.96
CA ARG A 192 40.56 -1.51 -8.03
C ARG A 192 39.40 -1.58 -7.01
N PRO A 193 38.28 -2.23 -7.37
CA PRO A 193 37.24 -2.53 -6.40
C PRO A 193 37.84 -3.36 -5.26
N LYS A 194 37.47 -3.03 -4.02
CA LYS A 194 37.92 -3.77 -2.83
C LYS A 194 37.48 -5.22 -2.95
N GLY A 195 38.43 -6.14 -2.96
CA GLY A 195 38.15 -7.57 -3.06
C GLY A 195 37.92 -8.22 -1.69
N PHE A 196 37.42 -9.46 -1.69
CA PHE A 196 37.30 -10.30 -0.49
C PHE A 196 38.63 -10.38 0.30
N GLU A 197 39.76 -10.47 -0.41
CA GLU A 197 41.09 -10.53 0.21
C GLU A 197 41.44 -9.27 1.03
N ASP A 198 40.92 -8.10 0.67
CA ASP A 198 41.22 -6.85 1.39
C ASP A 198 40.51 -6.75 2.76
N THR A 199 39.49 -7.59 2.99
CA THR A 199 38.64 -7.52 4.20
C THR A 199 39.17 -8.39 5.33
N TYR A 200 39.80 -9.53 5.01
CA TYR A 200 40.27 -10.51 5.99
C TYR A 200 41.78 -10.65 6.08
N VAL A 201 42.52 -10.09 5.12
CA VAL A 201 43.97 -10.12 5.14
C VAL A 201 44.49 -8.83 5.77
N SER A 202 44.91 -8.91 7.03
CA SER A 202 45.62 -7.80 7.67
C SER A 202 46.91 -7.48 6.89
N PRO A 203 47.25 -6.18 6.73
CA PRO A 203 48.45 -5.77 6.02
C PRO A 203 49.70 -6.16 6.84
N GLY A 204 50.18 -7.38 6.63
CA GLY A 204 51.36 -7.95 7.26
C GLY A 204 52.10 -8.93 6.36
N GLU A 205 53.30 -9.35 6.80
CA GLU A 205 54.12 -10.35 6.12
C GLU A 205 53.32 -11.63 5.83
N LYS A 206 53.43 -12.16 4.61
CA LYS A 206 52.63 -13.30 4.11
C LYS A 206 52.60 -14.51 5.06
N ARG A 207 53.65 -14.72 5.87
CA ARG A 207 53.80 -15.85 6.80
C ARG A 207 53.05 -15.67 8.14
N ARG A 208 52.62 -14.46 8.49
CA ARG A 208 51.92 -14.15 9.76
C ARG A 208 50.45 -13.77 9.55
N ARG A 209 49.92 -13.96 8.34
CA ARG A 209 48.53 -13.66 8.01
C ARG A 209 47.63 -14.68 8.69
N ILE A 210 46.67 -14.19 9.47
CA ILE A 210 45.56 -15.01 9.96
C ILE A 210 44.66 -15.24 8.75
N VAL A 211 44.55 -16.49 8.33
CA VAL A 211 43.70 -16.88 7.20
C VAL A 211 42.57 -17.74 7.76
N PRO A 212 41.31 -17.48 7.39
CA PRO A 212 40.19 -18.32 7.80
C PRO A 212 40.42 -19.78 7.38
N VAL A 213 39.93 -20.73 8.19
CA VAL A 213 40.04 -22.16 7.86
C VAL A 213 39.22 -22.49 6.61
N ASP A 214 38.02 -21.92 6.49
CA ASP A 214 37.10 -22.14 5.36
C ASP A 214 36.99 -20.89 4.46
N ILE A 215 38.08 -20.60 3.72
CA ILE A 215 38.17 -19.42 2.85
C ILE A 215 37.12 -19.46 1.73
N GLU A 216 36.91 -20.62 1.13
CA GLU A 216 36.00 -20.79 -0.01
C GLU A 216 34.55 -20.54 0.41
N GLU A 217 34.16 -21.04 1.59
CA GLU A 217 32.83 -20.83 2.14
C GLU A 217 32.60 -19.36 2.51
N MET A 218 33.59 -18.73 3.17
CA MET A 218 33.54 -17.30 3.48
C MET A 218 33.45 -16.45 2.21
N LYS A 219 34.19 -16.81 1.16
CA LYS A 219 34.14 -16.12 -0.13
C LYS A 219 32.78 -16.27 -0.79
N ALA A 220 32.21 -17.47 -0.78
CA ALA A 220 30.87 -17.74 -1.30
C ALA A 220 29.79 -16.94 -0.54
N ARG A 221 29.90 -16.81 0.79
CA ARG A 221 29.00 -15.97 1.59
C ARG A 221 29.12 -14.48 1.22
N TYR A 222 30.33 -13.98 1.02
CA TYR A 222 30.56 -12.59 0.59
C TYR A 222 30.01 -12.31 -0.81
N GLU A 223 30.22 -13.22 -1.74
CA GLU A 223 29.66 -13.12 -3.09
C GLU A 223 28.14 -13.17 -3.05
N ALA A 224 27.55 -14.05 -2.24
CA ALA A 224 26.11 -14.08 -2.01
C ALA A 224 25.60 -12.73 -1.46
N ILE A 225 26.29 -12.14 -0.49
CA ILE A 225 25.85 -10.84 0.04
C ILE A 225 25.87 -9.75 -1.02
N ASN A 226 26.95 -9.65 -1.79
CA ASN A 226 27.04 -8.65 -2.85
C ASN A 226 25.97 -8.86 -3.93
N ASN A 227 25.66 -10.11 -4.25
CA ASN A 227 24.68 -10.48 -5.27
C ASN A 227 23.23 -10.27 -4.82
N TYR A 228 22.91 -10.37 -3.53
CA TYR A 228 21.54 -10.26 -3.03
C TYR A 228 21.25 -8.92 -2.34
N PHE A 229 22.22 -8.32 -1.66
CA PHE A 229 22.02 -7.10 -0.88
C PHE A 229 22.72 -5.87 -1.49
N GLY A 230 23.73 -6.08 -2.33
CA GLY A 230 24.61 -5.02 -2.82
C GLY A 230 25.76 -4.71 -1.85
N PRO A 231 26.77 -3.93 -2.29
CA PRO A 231 27.99 -3.69 -1.53
C PRO A 231 27.92 -2.46 -0.62
N ASP A 232 26.93 -1.60 -0.83
CA ASP A 232 26.78 -0.34 -0.10
C ASP A 232 25.92 -0.51 1.15
N GLU A 233 25.91 0.53 1.98
CA GLU A 233 25.06 0.60 3.17
C GLU A 233 23.58 0.55 2.77
N ILE A 234 22.88 -0.43 3.33
CA ILE A 234 21.48 -0.69 3.01
C ILE A 234 20.62 0.22 3.87
N ILE A 235 19.55 0.73 3.25
CA ILE A 235 18.60 1.60 3.93
C ILE A 235 18.04 0.93 5.19
N SER A 236 17.77 1.72 6.22
CA SER A 236 17.31 1.24 7.51
C SER A 236 15.82 0.86 7.50
N TYR A 237 15.53 -0.44 7.47
CA TYR A 237 14.18 -1.00 7.62
C TYR A 237 13.93 -1.37 9.09
N ARG A 238 12.92 -0.80 9.75
CA ARG A 238 12.59 -1.16 11.15
C ARG A 238 11.78 -2.43 11.28
N SER A 239 10.94 -2.71 10.28
CA SER A 239 10.08 -3.87 10.27
C SER A 239 9.88 -4.40 8.86
N LEU A 240 9.83 -5.73 8.74
CA LEU A 240 9.50 -6.44 7.51
C LEU A 240 8.53 -7.57 7.84
N ASP A 241 7.34 -7.49 7.28
CA ASP A 241 6.30 -8.51 7.30
C ASP A 241 6.44 -9.35 6.03
N ILE A 242 6.48 -10.67 6.17
CA ILE A 242 6.59 -11.61 5.06
C ILE A 242 5.45 -12.60 5.21
N GLU A 243 4.64 -12.73 4.18
CA GLU A 243 3.53 -13.67 4.09
C GLU A 243 3.84 -14.62 2.95
N ALA A 244 4.06 -15.89 3.27
CA ALA A 244 4.42 -16.90 2.29
C ALA A 244 3.32 -17.96 2.22
N SER A 245 2.77 -18.18 1.02
CA SER A 245 1.84 -19.26 0.73
C SER A 245 2.55 -20.31 -0.13
N THR A 246 2.64 -21.55 0.38
CA THR A 246 3.19 -22.67 -0.38
C THR A 246 2.23 -23.84 -0.33
N MET A 247 1.98 -24.49 -1.48
CA MET A 247 1.30 -25.79 -1.47
C MET A 247 2.28 -26.83 -0.97
N LEU A 248 1.79 -27.73 -0.11
CA LEU A 248 2.48 -28.98 0.16
C LEU A 248 2.40 -29.85 -1.10
N ASP A 249 3.53 -30.39 -1.54
CA ASP A 249 3.53 -31.44 -2.57
C ASP A 249 2.75 -32.65 -2.02
N ASP A 250 1.96 -33.29 -2.89
CA ASP A 250 1.10 -34.45 -2.59
C ASP A 250 1.84 -35.67 -1.97
N ASN A 251 3.18 -35.61 -1.87
CA ASN A 251 4.02 -36.62 -1.22
C ASN A 251 4.27 -36.36 0.27
N PHE A 252 3.67 -35.33 0.87
CA PHE A 252 3.71 -35.16 2.31
C PHE A 252 2.70 -36.12 2.94
N GLU A 253 3.16 -37.30 3.37
CA GLU A 253 2.38 -38.25 4.17
C GLU A 253 1.97 -37.54 5.47
N LEU A 254 0.75 -36.99 5.47
CA LEU A 254 0.08 -36.58 6.70
C LEU A 254 -0.04 -37.83 7.58
N ALA A 255 0.43 -37.73 8.82
CA ALA A 255 0.22 -38.77 9.82
C ALA A 255 -1.28 -39.13 9.87
N GLU A 256 -1.60 -40.42 9.85
CA GLU A 256 -2.93 -41.03 9.63
C GLU A 256 -4.06 -40.58 10.59
N ASP A 257 -3.82 -39.62 11.50
CA ASP A 257 -4.73 -39.25 12.59
C ASP A 257 -5.37 -37.85 12.44
N MET A 258 -5.30 -37.20 11.28
CA MET A 258 -6.08 -35.97 11.02
C MET A 258 -7.21 -36.24 10.02
N GLU A 259 -8.44 -36.30 10.52
CA GLU A 259 -9.67 -36.31 9.71
C GLU A 259 -9.70 -35.04 8.85
N VAL A 260 -9.54 -35.19 7.53
CA VAL A 260 -9.67 -34.10 6.55
C VAL A 260 -11.15 -33.96 6.19
N ASP A 261 -11.89 -33.20 6.99
CA ASP A 261 -13.20 -32.67 6.62
C ASP A 261 -12.97 -31.45 5.70
N ASP A 262 -12.81 -31.67 4.40
CA ASP A 262 -13.22 -30.78 3.28
C ASP A 262 -12.41 -31.09 2.01
N GLU A 263 -13.07 -31.68 1.00
CA GLU A 263 -12.48 -32.03 -0.31
C GLU A 263 -12.07 -30.82 -1.20
N ASN A 264 -11.90 -29.61 -0.65
CA ASN A 264 -11.55 -28.41 -1.43
C ASN A 264 -10.58 -27.43 -0.74
N GLU A 265 -10.01 -27.74 0.42
CA GLU A 265 -8.89 -26.94 0.93
C GLU A 265 -7.62 -27.42 0.23
N GLU A 266 -7.18 -26.68 -0.80
CA GLU A 266 -5.80 -26.77 -1.27
C GLU A 266 -4.90 -26.68 -0.03
N ASN A 267 -4.11 -27.72 0.24
CA ASN A 267 -3.20 -27.82 1.40
C ASN A 267 -2.10 -26.75 1.30
N ASN A 268 -2.47 -25.50 1.53
CA ASN A 268 -1.64 -24.32 1.50
C ASN A 268 -1.10 -24.09 2.91
N VAL A 269 0.22 -24.22 3.07
CA VAL A 269 0.89 -23.78 4.29
C VAL A 269 1.12 -22.28 4.16
N GLN A 270 0.46 -21.54 5.04
CA GLN A 270 0.67 -20.11 5.22
C GLN A 270 1.70 -19.87 6.32
N ILE A 271 2.76 -19.13 5.98
CA ILE A 271 3.82 -18.74 6.91
C ILE A 271 3.83 -17.23 7.01
N ASP A 272 3.51 -16.72 8.20
CA ASP A 272 3.61 -15.31 8.53
C ASP A 272 4.86 -15.05 9.37
N MET A 273 5.81 -14.30 8.81
CA MET A 273 7.02 -13.87 9.51
C MET A 273 7.01 -12.36 9.72
N ASN A 274 7.28 -11.93 10.94
CA ASN A 274 7.44 -10.52 11.28
C ASN A 274 8.84 -10.28 11.85
N LEU A 275 9.68 -9.57 11.10
CA LEU A 275 11.03 -9.20 11.50
C LEU A 275 11.03 -7.76 12.00
N LYS A 276 11.57 -7.52 13.21
CA LYS A 276 11.69 -6.18 13.82
C LYS A 276 13.10 -5.93 14.30
N GLY A 277 13.59 -4.70 14.10
CA GLY A 277 14.91 -4.30 14.54
C GLY A 277 15.21 -2.82 14.28
N THR A 278 16.45 -2.42 14.53
CA THR A 278 16.94 -1.09 14.14
C THR A 278 17.14 -0.99 12.63
N ASN A 279 17.72 -2.03 12.02
CA ASN A 279 17.79 -2.25 10.58
C ASN A 279 17.70 -3.76 10.29
N VAL A 280 16.52 -4.21 9.84
CA VAL A 280 16.22 -5.62 9.55
C VAL A 280 17.08 -6.16 8.42
N VAL A 281 17.28 -5.38 7.36
CA VAL A 281 18.02 -5.86 6.18
C VAL A 281 19.51 -5.96 6.48
N GLU A 282 20.06 -5.01 7.25
CA GLU A 282 21.42 -5.14 7.78
C GLU A 282 21.55 -6.35 8.72
N GLY A 283 20.54 -6.59 9.56
CA GLY A 283 20.49 -7.79 10.41
C GLY A 283 20.57 -9.08 9.61
N LEU A 284 19.77 -9.20 8.53
CA LEU A 284 19.82 -10.35 7.62
C LEU A 284 21.19 -10.49 6.96
N ARG A 285 21.80 -9.37 6.51
CA ARG A 285 23.16 -9.37 5.94
C ARG A 285 24.19 -9.92 6.95
N GLN A 286 24.13 -9.47 8.20
CA GLN A 286 25.03 -9.93 9.25
C GLN A 286 24.81 -11.41 9.61
N MET A 287 23.57 -11.91 9.55
CA MET A 287 23.27 -13.32 9.74
C MET A 287 23.86 -14.21 8.64
N VAL A 288 23.83 -13.75 7.39
CA VAL A 288 24.52 -14.45 6.27
C VAL A 288 26.03 -14.43 6.47
N LEU A 289 26.63 -13.30 6.87
CA LEU A 289 28.06 -13.22 7.19
C LEU A 289 28.46 -14.20 8.30
N ALA A 290 27.66 -14.23 9.37
CA ALA A 290 27.87 -15.11 10.50
C ALA A 290 27.67 -16.61 10.17
N GLY A 291 27.04 -16.93 9.04
CA GLY A 291 26.73 -18.29 8.63
C GLY A 291 25.51 -18.90 9.34
N THR A 292 24.68 -18.09 9.98
CA THR A 292 23.43 -18.57 10.58
C THR A 292 22.36 -18.79 9.51
N ILE A 293 22.41 -18.03 8.41
CA ILE A 293 21.63 -18.28 7.20
C ILE A 293 22.58 -18.91 6.16
N GLN A 294 22.23 -20.12 5.71
CA GLN A 294 23.02 -20.87 4.75
C GLN A 294 22.56 -20.60 3.31
N SER A 295 23.49 -20.75 2.36
CA SER A 295 23.20 -20.68 0.93
C SER A 295 22.51 -21.98 0.47
N PRO A 296 21.59 -21.95 -0.53
CA PRO A 296 21.19 -20.80 -1.36
C PRO A 296 20.25 -19.83 -0.64
N LEU A 297 20.52 -18.54 -0.81
CA LEU A 297 19.64 -17.49 -0.31
C LEU A 297 18.34 -17.46 -1.12
N PRO A 298 17.18 -17.21 -0.48
CA PRO A 298 15.93 -17.07 -1.18
C PRO A 298 15.95 -15.94 -2.24
N PRO A 299 15.41 -16.16 -3.46
CA PRO A 299 15.40 -15.17 -4.53
C PRO A 299 14.72 -13.84 -4.15
N TRP A 300 13.77 -13.89 -3.21
CA TRP A 300 13.04 -12.72 -2.77
C TRP A 300 13.90 -11.70 -2.02
N LEU A 301 15.04 -12.12 -1.46
CA LEU A 301 15.94 -11.22 -0.71
C LEU A 301 16.53 -10.11 -1.59
N GLU A 302 16.79 -10.37 -2.88
CA GLU A 302 17.28 -9.36 -3.84
C GLU A 302 16.36 -8.14 -3.89
N ASN A 303 15.06 -8.41 -3.80
CA ASN A 303 14.01 -7.44 -3.94
C ASN A 303 13.67 -6.72 -2.63
N VAL A 304 14.08 -7.23 -1.48
CA VAL A 304 13.81 -6.63 -0.16
C VAL A 304 14.51 -5.29 -0.05
N ALA A 305 15.79 -5.23 -0.41
CA ALA A 305 16.57 -3.99 -0.30
C ALA A 305 16.02 -2.87 -1.21
N ALA A 306 15.41 -3.25 -2.34
CA ALA A 306 14.78 -2.33 -3.29
C ALA A 306 13.28 -2.06 -3.03
N SER A 307 12.66 -2.82 -2.12
CA SER A 307 11.25 -2.63 -1.78
C SER A 307 11.10 -1.43 -0.84
N VAL A 308 10.18 -0.54 -1.16
CA VAL A 308 9.74 0.54 -0.25
C VAL A 308 8.74 0.01 0.78
N ALA A 309 8.06 -1.09 0.45
CA ALA A 309 7.00 -1.67 1.26
C ALA A 309 7.57 -2.50 2.41
N SER A 310 6.94 -2.39 3.58
CA SER A 310 7.24 -3.22 4.75
C SER A 310 6.60 -4.61 4.69
N LYS A 311 5.82 -4.95 3.66
CA LYS A 311 5.14 -6.24 3.52
C LYS A 311 5.49 -6.87 2.17
N ILE A 312 5.82 -8.15 2.18
CA ILE A 312 6.18 -8.95 0.99
C ILE A 312 5.33 -10.21 0.97
N TYR A 313 4.80 -10.55 -0.19
CA TYR A 313 4.04 -11.77 -0.42
C TYR A 313 4.85 -12.73 -1.28
N ILE A 314 4.88 -14.00 -0.89
CA ILE A 314 5.61 -15.05 -1.59
C ILE A 314 4.58 -16.10 -2.00
N ASN A 315 4.34 -16.23 -3.30
CA ASN A 315 3.39 -17.17 -3.89
C ASN A 315 4.14 -18.14 -4.82
N LYS A 316 3.44 -19.17 -5.35
CA LYS A 316 4.02 -20.14 -6.30
C LYS A 316 4.71 -19.52 -7.52
N ASP A 317 4.18 -18.40 -8.02
CA ASP A 317 4.70 -17.71 -9.21
C ASP A 317 5.86 -16.75 -8.89
N GLY A 318 6.30 -16.70 -7.62
CA GLY A 318 7.39 -15.88 -7.15
C GLY A 318 6.96 -14.83 -6.12
N VAL A 319 7.61 -13.68 -6.16
CA VAL A 319 7.50 -12.65 -5.13
C VAL A 319 6.58 -11.54 -5.59
N SER A 320 5.38 -11.48 -5.03
CA SER A 320 4.48 -10.35 -5.21
C SER A 320 4.73 -9.31 -4.11
N LYS A 321 4.92 -8.06 -4.52
CA LYS A 321 5.14 -6.93 -3.60
C LYS A 321 3.83 -6.26 -3.18
N GLU A 322 2.71 -6.77 -3.68
CA GLU A 322 1.41 -6.11 -3.67
C GLU A 322 0.32 -7.15 -3.43
N GLU A 323 -0.18 -7.19 -2.21
CA GLU A 323 -1.60 -7.34 -2.01
C GLU A 323 -2.05 -5.98 -1.49
N TYR A 324 -2.93 -5.35 -2.27
CA TYR A 324 -3.50 -4.06 -1.94
C TYR A 324 -4.05 -4.12 -0.51
N GLU A 325 -3.72 -3.15 0.34
CA GLU A 325 -4.71 -2.74 1.34
C GLU A 325 -5.87 -2.13 0.54
N GLU A 326 -6.64 -2.96 -0.17
CA GLU A 326 -8.08 -2.73 -0.18
C GLU A 326 -8.45 -2.77 1.29
N ASP A 327 -9.12 -1.73 1.77
CA ASP A 327 -9.58 -1.62 3.15
C ASP A 327 -10.25 -2.95 3.57
N SER A 328 -9.48 -3.89 4.14
CA SER A 328 -9.96 -5.27 4.34
C SER A 328 -10.92 -5.35 5.53
N ASP A 329 -11.21 -4.21 6.16
CA ASP A 329 -12.28 -4.06 7.13
C ASP A 329 -13.60 -3.59 6.48
N ASN A 330 -13.61 -3.31 5.18
CA ASN A 330 -14.79 -2.93 4.39
C ASN A 330 -14.84 -3.67 3.05
N GLU A 331 -14.65 -4.98 3.09
CA GLU A 331 -15.14 -5.84 2.02
C GLU A 331 -16.68 -5.71 1.94
N LYS A 332 -17.14 -4.80 1.07
CA LYS A 332 -18.55 -4.43 0.85
C LYS A 332 -19.31 -5.55 0.16
N TYR A 333 -19.73 -6.56 0.92
CA TYR A 333 -20.60 -7.63 0.42
C TYR A 333 -22.05 -7.35 0.78
N THR A 334 -22.88 -7.20 -0.24
CA THR A 334 -24.32 -6.91 -0.05
C THR A 334 -25.18 -8.18 -0.13
N ILE A 335 -24.70 -9.24 -0.78
CA ILE A 335 -25.46 -10.48 -1.03
C ILE A 335 -24.73 -11.70 -0.46
N GLU A 336 -25.39 -12.45 0.41
CA GLU A 336 -24.83 -13.62 1.10
C GLU A 336 -25.05 -14.92 0.31
N LYS A 337 -26.28 -15.14 -0.19
CA LYS A 337 -26.65 -16.39 -0.86
C LYS A 337 -27.67 -16.16 -1.97
N ILE A 338 -27.45 -16.80 -3.12
CA ILE A 338 -28.42 -16.86 -4.22
C ILE A 338 -28.77 -18.32 -4.47
N LYS A 339 -30.06 -18.64 -4.39
CA LYS A 339 -30.58 -19.95 -4.75
C LYS A 339 -31.48 -19.82 -5.98
N VAL A 340 -31.10 -20.47 -7.09
CA VAL A 340 -31.85 -20.44 -8.34
C VAL A 340 -32.41 -21.82 -8.64
N ALA A 341 -33.74 -21.93 -8.73
CA ALA A 341 -34.40 -23.12 -9.24
C ALA A 341 -34.83 -22.88 -10.69
N LEU A 342 -34.36 -23.69 -11.63
CA LEU A 342 -34.71 -23.53 -13.04
C LEU A 342 -34.90 -24.85 -13.79
N ALA A 343 -35.81 -24.83 -14.76
CA ALA A 343 -35.95 -25.89 -15.75
C ALA A 343 -35.12 -25.53 -17.00
N PRO A 344 -34.06 -26.29 -17.36
CA PRO A 344 -33.06 -25.87 -18.35
C PRO A 344 -33.61 -25.78 -19.77
N PHE A 345 -34.64 -26.58 -20.09
CA PHE A 345 -35.26 -26.65 -21.40
C PHE A 345 -36.51 -25.78 -21.55
N ASN A 346 -36.98 -25.15 -20.47
CA ASN A 346 -38.12 -24.24 -20.52
C ASN A 346 -37.68 -22.87 -21.09
N THR A 347 -38.43 -22.36 -22.06
CA THR A 347 -38.20 -21.05 -22.66
C THR A 347 -38.45 -19.91 -21.67
N ALA A 348 -39.36 -20.11 -20.71
CA ALA A 348 -39.65 -19.13 -19.65
C ALA A 348 -38.45 -18.91 -18.71
N SER A 349 -37.67 -19.97 -18.44
CA SER A 349 -36.44 -19.94 -17.61
C SER A 349 -35.24 -19.19 -18.25
N LYS A 350 -35.42 -18.53 -19.40
CA LYS A 350 -34.34 -17.80 -20.09
C LYS A 350 -33.77 -16.68 -19.21
N SER A 351 -34.61 -15.97 -18.47
CA SER A 351 -34.21 -14.91 -17.54
C SER A 351 -33.34 -15.45 -16.40
N SER A 352 -33.66 -16.59 -15.80
CA SER A 352 -32.85 -17.23 -14.75
C SER A 352 -31.46 -17.65 -15.24
N ARG A 353 -31.38 -18.20 -16.45
CA ARG A 353 -30.08 -18.60 -17.05
C ARG A 353 -29.19 -17.38 -17.30
N LEU A 354 -29.77 -16.32 -17.86
CA LEU A 354 -29.04 -15.07 -18.10
C LEU A 354 -28.63 -14.38 -16.79
N PHE A 355 -29.45 -14.48 -15.75
CA PHE A 355 -29.15 -13.96 -14.42
C PHE A 355 -27.97 -14.69 -13.76
N LEU A 356 -27.97 -16.03 -13.82
CA LEU A 356 -26.83 -16.83 -13.35
C LEU A 356 -25.55 -16.44 -14.07
N ASN A 357 -25.58 -16.37 -15.41
CA ASN A 357 -24.41 -15.96 -16.20
C ASN A 357 -23.91 -14.56 -15.82
N HIS A 358 -24.81 -13.63 -15.49
CA HIS A 358 -24.44 -12.28 -15.09
C HIS A 358 -23.72 -12.28 -13.73
N ILE A 359 -24.23 -13.03 -12.75
CA ILE A 359 -23.64 -13.08 -11.40
C ILE A 359 -22.33 -13.89 -11.36
N THR A 360 -22.17 -14.87 -12.24
CA THR A 360 -20.94 -15.66 -12.32
C THR A 360 -19.80 -14.94 -13.03
N THR A 361 -20.01 -13.73 -13.56
CA THR A 361 -18.93 -12.93 -14.19
C THR A 361 -17.90 -12.45 -13.16
N ASP A 362 -16.64 -12.33 -13.59
CA ASP A 362 -15.54 -11.85 -12.74
C ASP A 362 -15.83 -10.46 -12.13
N ALA A 363 -16.51 -9.58 -12.86
CA ALA A 363 -16.92 -8.27 -12.36
C ALA A 363 -17.94 -8.36 -11.21
N SER A 364 -18.88 -9.32 -11.27
CA SER A 364 -19.88 -9.51 -10.20
C SER A 364 -19.29 -10.26 -9.00
N ARG A 365 -18.35 -11.19 -9.24
CA ARG A 365 -17.58 -11.86 -8.18
C ARG A 365 -16.62 -10.93 -7.45
N LYS A 366 -16.08 -9.90 -8.11
CA LYS A 366 -15.29 -8.86 -7.42
C LYS A 366 -16.11 -8.05 -6.40
N ILE A 367 -17.40 -7.86 -6.67
CA ILE A 367 -18.29 -7.10 -5.78
C ILE A 367 -18.80 -7.99 -4.63
N ASN A 368 -18.99 -9.30 -4.85
CA ASN A 368 -19.42 -10.25 -3.82
C ASN A 368 -18.63 -11.59 -3.92
N PRO A 369 -17.34 -11.64 -3.56
CA PRO A 369 -16.49 -12.84 -3.63
C PRO A 369 -16.95 -13.98 -2.71
N THR A 370 -17.65 -13.70 -1.61
CA THR A 370 -18.16 -14.72 -0.67
C THR A 370 -19.55 -15.28 -1.03
N ILE A 371 -20.11 -14.90 -2.19
CA ILE A 371 -21.48 -15.25 -2.57
C ILE A 371 -21.68 -16.75 -2.78
N LYS A 372 -22.59 -17.36 -2.01
CA LYS A 372 -22.95 -18.78 -2.17
C LYS A 372 -24.04 -18.94 -3.22
N ILE A 373 -23.71 -19.52 -4.39
CA ILE A 373 -24.67 -19.79 -5.47
C ILE A 373 -25.10 -21.26 -5.43
N ALA A 374 -26.37 -21.51 -5.12
CA ALA A 374 -26.97 -22.84 -5.20
C ALA A 374 -27.91 -22.92 -6.40
N THR A 375 -27.76 -23.94 -7.24
CA THR A 375 -28.63 -24.15 -8.41
C THR A 375 -29.38 -25.48 -8.28
N ASP A 376 -30.71 -25.40 -8.33
CA ASP A 376 -31.59 -26.57 -8.32
C ASP A 376 -32.16 -26.74 -9.74
N VAL A 377 -31.74 -27.82 -10.42
CA VAL A 377 -32.25 -28.15 -11.75
C VAL A 377 -33.58 -28.89 -11.60
N LEU A 378 -34.67 -28.27 -12.05
CA LEU A 378 -36.00 -28.87 -12.01
C LEU A 378 -36.14 -29.87 -13.16
N THR A 379 -36.57 -31.09 -12.84
CA THR A 379 -36.76 -32.19 -13.80
C THR A 379 -38.03 -32.02 -14.64
N ASP A 380 -39.01 -31.28 -14.15
CA ASP A 380 -40.25 -30.98 -14.87
C ASP A 380 -40.02 -29.81 -15.86
N PRO A 381 -40.20 -30.04 -17.18
CA PRO A 381 -39.98 -29.02 -18.20
C PRO A 381 -40.99 -27.87 -18.17
N THR A 382 -42.10 -28.01 -17.44
CA THR A 382 -43.14 -26.99 -17.29
C THR A 382 -43.05 -26.21 -15.99
N ALA A 383 -42.16 -26.61 -15.07
CA ALA A 383 -42.03 -25.96 -13.78
C ALA A 383 -41.48 -24.53 -13.92
N SER A 384 -42.03 -23.63 -13.09
CA SER A 384 -41.66 -22.22 -13.10
C SER A 384 -40.32 -21.95 -12.43
N SER A 385 -39.51 -21.06 -13.02
CA SER A 385 -38.23 -20.66 -12.45
C SER A 385 -38.38 -19.69 -11.29
N ARG A 386 -37.61 -19.93 -10.22
CA ARG A 386 -37.59 -19.10 -9.01
C ARG A 386 -36.18 -18.72 -8.63
N ILE A 387 -36.01 -17.48 -8.19
CA ILE A 387 -34.74 -16.94 -7.69
C ILE A 387 -34.98 -16.46 -6.27
N ASN A 388 -34.22 -17.00 -5.33
CA ASN A 388 -34.22 -16.60 -3.94
C ASN A 388 -32.88 -15.94 -3.63
N VAL A 389 -32.90 -14.67 -3.23
CA VAL A 389 -31.72 -13.92 -2.80
C VAL A 389 -31.82 -13.70 -1.29
N VAL A 390 -30.74 -14.00 -0.57
CA VAL A 390 -30.56 -13.70 0.84
C VAL A 390 -29.50 -12.61 0.94
N TYR A 391 -29.88 -11.48 1.52
CA TYR A 391 -29.00 -10.35 1.79
C TYR A 391 -28.38 -10.45 3.19
N ARG A 392 -27.30 -9.71 3.45
CA ARG A 392 -26.55 -9.73 4.72
C ARG A 392 -27.40 -9.37 5.95
N ASP A 393 -28.42 -8.55 5.77
CA ASP A 393 -29.38 -8.19 6.82
C ASP A 393 -30.36 -9.33 7.17
N GLY A 394 -30.22 -10.49 6.51
CA GLY A 394 -31.10 -11.64 6.65
C GLY A 394 -32.40 -11.53 5.85
N GLN A 395 -32.60 -10.43 5.10
CA GLN A 395 -33.81 -10.25 4.29
C GLN A 395 -33.78 -11.20 3.08
N LYS A 396 -34.93 -11.81 2.81
CA LYS A 396 -35.10 -12.78 1.72
C LYS A 396 -36.00 -12.19 0.64
N LEU A 397 -35.51 -12.23 -0.60
CA LEU A 397 -36.24 -11.81 -1.78
C LEU A 397 -36.50 -13.03 -2.67
N SER A 398 -37.76 -13.36 -2.86
CA SER A 398 -38.20 -14.44 -3.76
C SER A 398 -38.82 -13.83 -5.02
N LEU A 399 -38.24 -14.15 -6.18
CA LEU A 399 -38.69 -13.65 -7.48
C LEU A 399 -39.08 -14.82 -8.40
N GLU A 400 -40.23 -14.66 -9.06
CA GLU A 400 -40.63 -15.52 -10.18
C GLU A 400 -39.95 -15.01 -11.45
N ALA A 401 -38.92 -15.73 -11.90
CA ALA A 401 -38.08 -15.25 -12.99
C ALA A 401 -38.79 -15.27 -14.34
N ASP A 402 -39.80 -16.13 -14.51
CA ASP A 402 -40.55 -16.31 -15.76
C ASP A 402 -41.34 -15.07 -16.20
N LYS A 403 -41.73 -14.22 -15.25
CA LYS A 403 -42.56 -13.03 -15.49
C LYS A 403 -41.75 -11.76 -15.71
N LEU A 404 -40.44 -11.81 -15.49
CA LEU A 404 -39.56 -10.64 -15.48
C LEU A 404 -38.50 -10.72 -16.59
N LYS A 405 -38.31 -9.61 -17.29
CA LYS A 405 -37.13 -9.42 -18.16
C LYS A 405 -35.87 -9.30 -17.30
N ILE A 406 -34.74 -9.76 -17.85
CA ILE A 406 -33.45 -9.79 -17.17
C ILE A 406 -33.05 -8.44 -16.53
N ASN A 407 -33.22 -7.32 -17.25
CA ASN A 407 -32.88 -5.98 -16.74
C ASN A 407 -33.71 -5.60 -15.51
N ASN A 408 -35.00 -5.93 -15.50
CA ASN A 408 -35.88 -5.66 -14.37
C ASN A 408 -35.51 -6.54 -13.18
N LEU A 409 -35.12 -7.78 -13.44
CA LEU A 409 -34.69 -8.73 -12.41
C LEU A 409 -33.43 -8.23 -11.70
N ILE A 410 -32.43 -7.80 -12.47
CA ILE A 410 -31.18 -7.21 -11.94
C ILE A 410 -31.48 -5.93 -11.16
N GLN A 411 -32.32 -5.04 -11.69
CA GLN A 411 -32.70 -3.80 -11.00
C GLN A 411 -33.38 -4.06 -9.65
N VAL A 412 -34.28 -5.03 -9.57
CA VAL A 412 -34.98 -5.36 -8.32
C VAL A 412 -34.01 -5.93 -7.28
N VAL A 413 -33.08 -6.80 -7.70
CA VAL A 413 -32.06 -7.38 -6.81
C VAL A 413 -31.08 -6.30 -6.32
N ASN A 414 -30.64 -5.41 -7.22
CA ASN A 414 -29.68 -4.35 -6.89
C ASN A 414 -30.29 -3.20 -6.10
N LYS A 415 -31.60 -2.94 -6.23
CA LYS A 415 -32.28 -1.89 -5.47
C LYS A 415 -32.18 -2.11 -3.96
N HIS A 416 -32.26 -3.36 -3.52
CA HIS A 416 -32.12 -3.71 -2.11
C HIS A 416 -30.66 -3.65 -1.64
N ALA A 417 -29.74 -4.17 -2.46
CA ALA A 417 -28.30 -4.08 -2.20
C ALA A 417 -27.84 -2.61 -2.04
N LYS A 418 -28.28 -1.73 -2.95
CA LYS A 418 -27.94 -0.30 -2.91
C LYS A 418 -28.51 0.40 -1.67
N LYS A 419 -29.71 0.03 -1.23
CA LYS A 419 -30.30 0.59 -0.01
C LYS A 419 -29.49 0.18 1.23
N LEU A 420 -28.97 -1.06 1.26
CA LEU A 420 -28.08 -1.51 2.32
C LEU A 420 -26.76 -0.74 2.30
N GLU A 421 -26.17 -0.51 1.11
CA GLU A 421 -24.97 0.33 0.97
C GLU A 421 -25.18 1.75 1.49
N GLU A 422 -26.33 2.37 1.19
CA GLU A 422 -26.67 3.72 1.67
C GLU A 422 -26.83 3.77 3.20
N VAL A 423 -27.41 2.73 3.80
CA VAL A 423 -27.56 2.63 5.28
C VAL A 423 -26.22 2.42 5.96
N GLU A 424 -25.35 1.55 5.43
CA GLU A 424 -24.00 1.32 5.96
C GLU A 424 -23.10 2.57 5.82
N GLN A 425 -23.23 3.31 4.70
CA GLN A 425 -22.54 4.59 4.52
C GLN A 425 -23.00 5.63 5.53
N ALA A 426 -24.31 5.68 5.83
CA ALA A 426 -24.85 6.60 6.82
C ALA A 426 -24.47 6.24 8.27
N SER A 427 -24.19 4.96 8.58
CA SER A 427 -23.70 4.55 9.91
C SER A 427 -22.20 4.78 10.12
N ASN A 428 -21.45 4.90 9.02
CA ASN A 428 -20.00 5.15 9.06
C ASN A 428 -19.65 6.65 9.02
N TRP A 429 -20.65 7.53 8.91
CA TRP A 429 -20.57 8.98 9.14
C TRP A 429 -21.00 9.31 10.56
#